data_AF-A0A5U9QQD0-F1
#
_entry.id   AF-A0A5U9QQD0-F1
#
_cell.length_a   1.000
_cell.length_b   1.000
_cell.length_c   1.000
_cell.angle_alpha   90.00
_cell.angle_beta   90.00
_cell.angle_gamma   90.00
#
_symmetry.space_group_name_H-M   'P 1'
#
loop_
_entity.id
_entity.type
_entity.pdbx_description
1 polymer ?
#
loop_
_entity_poly.entity_id
_entity_poly.type
_entity_poly.pdbx_seq_one_letter_code
_entity_poly.pdbx_strand_id
1 'polypeptide(L)' 'DLTFVILGEKYFISITNGEYVRAGCQNHTVEEWRKYSKHEIAEMDGRKALKFYPRLLSIIDFYLGAGEWPDWVKNDGEE' A
#
# COMPACT_ATOMS: atom_id res chain seq x y z
N ASP A 1 -9.35 -14.84 -11.69
CA ASP A 1 -8.75 -13.51 -11.80
C ASP A 1 -9.18 -12.62 -10.67
N LEU A 2 -8.22 -12.07 -9.94
CA LEU A 2 -8.43 -11.07 -8.89
C LEU A 2 -7.91 -9.72 -9.40
N THR A 3 -8.72 -9.07 -10.24
CA THR A 3 -8.43 -7.74 -10.77
C THR A 3 -9.46 -6.75 -10.24
N PHE A 4 -8.97 -5.71 -9.55
CA PHE A 4 -9.80 -4.70 -8.90
C PHE A 4 -9.37 -3.30 -9.32
N VAL A 5 -10.34 -2.41 -9.50
CA VAL A 5 -10.10 -0.97 -9.60
C VAL A 5 -10.80 -0.32 -8.41
N ILE A 6 -10.04 0.37 -7.57
CA ILE A 6 -10.54 0.96 -6.34
C ILE A 6 -10.61 2.48 -6.53
N LEU A 7 -11.84 3.00 -6.45
CA LEU A 7 -12.15 4.42 -6.66
C LEU A 7 -12.41 5.12 -5.33
N GLY A 8 -12.25 6.45 -5.31
CA GLY A 8 -12.49 7.29 -4.14
C GLY A 8 -11.30 7.41 -3.18
N GLU A 9 -10.19 6.72 -3.46
CA GLU A 9 -8.95 6.84 -2.70
C GLU A 9 -8.09 8.02 -3.18
N LYS A 10 -7.13 8.43 -2.33
CA LYS A 10 -6.24 9.57 -2.60
C LYS A 10 -5.43 9.40 -3.89
N TYR A 11 -5.02 8.18 -4.19
CA TYR A 11 -4.35 7.82 -5.42
C TYR A 11 -5.23 6.87 -6.21
N PHE A 12 -5.02 6.82 -7.53
CA PHE A 12 -5.57 5.73 -8.34
C PHE A 12 -5.02 4.40 -7.82
N ILE A 13 -5.90 3.43 -7.55
CA ILE A 13 -5.49 2.10 -7.10
C ILE A 13 -6.08 1.04 -8.01
N SER A 14 -5.22 0.12 -8.45
CA SER A 14 -5.65 -1.09 -9.12
C SER A 14 -4.85 -2.29 -8.64
N ILE A 15 -5.51 -3.43 -8.53
CA ILE A 15 -4.89 -4.73 -8.26
C ILE A 15 -5.03 -5.56 -9.52
N THR A 16 -3.97 -6.22 -9.96
CA THR A 16 -4.00 -7.10 -11.14
C THR A 16 -3.46 -8.48 -10.80
N ASN A 17 -4.17 -9.52 -11.26
CA ASN A 17 -3.85 -10.93 -11.05
C ASN A 17 -3.72 -11.34 -9.56
N GLY A 18 -4.20 -10.52 -8.62
CA GLY A 18 -4.01 -10.71 -7.19
C GLY A 18 -2.55 -10.58 -6.71
N GLU A 19 -1.64 -10.10 -7.56
CA GLU A 19 -0.20 -10.10 -7.28
C GLU A 19 0.40 -8.69 -7.29
N TYR A 20 -0.04 -7.83 -8.21
CA TYR A 20 0.47 -6.48 -8.36
C TYR A 20 -0.55 -5.45 -7.89
N VAL A 21 -0.05 -4.40 -7.23
CA VAL A 21 -0.83 -3.26 -6.77
C VAL A 21 -0.21 -2.00 -7.34
N ARG A 22 -1.02 -1.23 -8.07
CA ARG A 22 -0.69 0.11 -8.49
C ARG A 22 -1.25 1.11 -7.48
N ALA A 23 -0.44 2.08 -7.06
CA ALA A 23 -0.86 3.25 -6.29
C ALA A 23 -0.28 4.51 -6.95
N GLY A 24 -1.14 5.25 -7.65
CA GLY A 24 -0.72 6.39 -8.47
C GLY A 24 0.21 5.96 -9.61
N CYS A 25 1.45 6.44 -9.60
CA CYS A 25 2.46 6.08 -10.58
C CYS A 25 3.31 4.86 -10.19
N GLN A 26 3.19 4.37 -8.96
CA GLN A 26 3.96 3.24 -8.45
C GLN A 26 3.20 1.93 -8.71
N ASN A 27 3.87 0.91 -9.23
CA ASN A 27 3.28 -0.41 -9.46
C ASN A 27 4.28 -1.50 -9.06
N HIS A 28 3.96 -2.19 -7.97
CA HIS A 28 4.83 -3.16 -7.32
C HIS A 28 4.00 -4.36 -6.87
N THR A 29 4.65 -5.46 -6.54
CA THR A 29 3.99 -6.64 -5.99
C THR A 29 3.43 -6.35 -4.60
N VAL A 30 2.43 -7.13 -4.19
CA VAL A 30 1.88 -7.11 -2.82
C VAL A 30 2.97 -7.33 -1.77
N GLU A 31 3.93 -8.21 -2.06
CA GLU A 31 5.04 -8.48 -1.15
C GLU A 31 5.98 -7.29 -0.98
N GLU A 32 6.33 -6.60 -2.07
CA GLU A 32 7.16 -5.40 -2.02
C GLU A 32 6.46 -4.29 -1.23
N TRP A 33 5.16 -4.07 -1.51
CA TRP A 33 4.37 -3.11 -0.75
C TRP A 33 4.32 -3.41 0.74
N ARG A 34 4.47 -4.66 1.18
CA ARG A 34 4.49 -5.02 2.61
C ARG A 34 5.87 -4.90 3.26
N LYS A 35 6.92 -4.67 2.47
CA LYS A 35 8.31 -4.66 2.94
C LYS A 35 8.97 -3.28 2.87
N TYR A 36 8.36 -2.29 2.19
CA TYR A 36 8.97 -0.97 2.09
C TYR A 36 9.21 -0.31 3.45
N SER A 37 10.40 0.29 3.56
CA SER A 37 10.81 1.15 4.65
C SER A 37 10.11 2.52 4.60
N LYS A 38 10.14 3.22 5.73
CA LYS A 38 9.64 4.61 5.83
C LYS A 38 10.35 5.53 4.83
N HIS A 39 11.64 5.29 4.56
CA HIS A 39 12.41 6.09 3.61
C HIS A 39 11.95 5.87 2.16
N GLU A 40 11.84 4.62 1.71
CA GLU A 40 11.42 4.30 0.34
C GLU A 40 10.02 4.85 0.03
N ILE A 41 9.08 4.74 0.98
CA ILE A 41 7.76 5.36 0.82
C ILE A 41 7.84 6.89 0.77
N ALA A 42 8.72 7.50 1.56
CA ALA A 42 8.94 8.95 1.51
C ALA A 42 9.58 9.39 0.18
N GLU A 43 10.39 8.57 -0.48
CA GLU A 43 10.95 8.90 -1.80
C GLU A 43 9.88 8.90 -2.91
N MET A 44 8.76 8.18 -2.73
CA MET A 44 7.69 8.12 -3.75
C MET A 44 6.87 9.40 -3.88
N ASP A 45 6.41 9.98 -2.76
CA ASP A 45 5.62 11.25 -2.72
C ASP A 45 5.70 11.92 -1.33
N GLY A 46 6.82 11.75 -0.64
CA GLY A 46 7.10 12.37 0.66
C GLY A 46 6.05 12.08 1.72
N ARG A 47 5.70 13.13 2.48
CA ARG A 47 4.70 13.07 3.56
C ARG A 47 3.33 12.61 3.08
N LYS A 48 2.98 12.82 1.80
CA LYS A 48 1.69 12.43 1.26
C LYS A 48 1.60 10.91 1.10
N ALA A 49 2.67 10.26 0.64
CA ALA A 49 2.79 8.80 0.57
C ALA A 49 2.82 8.19 1.98
N LEU A 50 3.65 8.73 2.87
CA LEU A 50 3.76 8.27 4.26
C LEU A 50 2.40 8.21 4.97
N LYS A 51 1.60 9.29 4.88
CA LYS A 51 0.28 9.34 5.50
C LYS A 51 -0.72 8.35 4.88
N PHE A 52 -0.56 8.04 3.59
CA PHE A 52 -1.48 7.17 2.87
C PHE A 52 -1.11 5.69 2.97
N TYR A 53 0.17 5.37 3.20
CA TYR A 53 0.68 4.01 3.15
C TYR A 53 -0.03 3.01 4.09
N PRO A 54 -0.38 3.35 5.35
CA PRO A 54 -1.17 2.44 6.19
C PRO A 54 -2.55 2.11 5.58
N ARG A 55 -3.19 3.08 4.91
CA ARG A 55 -4.45 2.87 4.19
C ARG A 55 -4.26 1.97 2.98
N LEU A 56 -3.16 2.12 2.23
CA LEU A 56 -2.83 1.23 1.12
C LEU A 56 -2.69 -0.22 1.60
N LEU A 57 -1.96 -0.46 2.69
CA LEU A 57 -1.81 -1.81 3.26
C LEU A 57 -3.16 -2.39 3.72
N SER A 58 -4.01 -1.57 4.35
CA SER A 58 -5.37 -1.98 4.73
C SER A 58 -6.24 -2.37 3.53
N ILE A 59 -6.12 -1.67 2.40
CA ILE A 59 -6.83 -2.02 1.15
C ILE A 59 -6.32 -3.35 0.60
N ILE A 60 -5.00 -3.56 0.58
CA ILE A 60 -4.39 -4.82 0.14
C ILE A 60 -4.91 -5.98 0.99
N ASP A 61 -4.91 -5.84 2.32
CA ASP A 61 -5.39 -6.85 3.24
C ASP A 61 -6.87 -7.20 3.01
N PHE A 62 -7.70 -6.19 2.74
CA PHE A 62 -9.13 -6.40 2.49
C PHE A 62 -9.39 -7.25 1.24
N TYR A 63 -8.67 -6.99 0.15
CA TYR A 63 -8.90 -7.69 -1.13
C TYR A 63 -8.15 -9.00 -1.26
N LEU A 64 -6.96 -9.11 -0.68
CA LEU A 64 -6.02 -10.20 -0.92
C LEU A 64 -5.68 -11.01 0.35
N GLY A 65 -6.29 -10.66 1.48
CA GLY A 65 -6.06 -11.31 2.77
C GLY A 65 -4.94 -10.63 3.56
N ALA A 66 -5.06 -10.66 4.89
CA ALA A 66 -4.09 -10.06 5.80
C ALA A 66 -2.68 -10.66 5.65
N GLY A 67 -1.67 -9.87 5.97
CA GLY A 67 -0.32 -10.38 6.17
C GLY A 67 0.57 -9.37 6.88
N GLU A 68 1.88 -9.57 6.81
CA GLU A 68 2.80 -8.76 7.60
C GLU A 68 2.90 -7.33 7.08
N TRP A 69 2.79 -6.37 8.00
CA TRP A 69 3.05 -4.95 7.74
C TRP A 69 4.42 -4.58 8.30
N PRO A 70 5.08 -3.56 7.74
CA PRO A 70 6.32 -3.04 8.31
C PRO A 70 6.11 -2.55 9.75
N ASP A 71 7.05 -2.84 10.64
CA ASP A 71 6.93 -2.49 12.06
C ASP A 71 6.80 -0.98 12.29
N TRP A 72 7.43 -0.16 11.44
CA TRP A 72 7.33 1.29 11.50
C TRP A 72 5.91 1.82 11.23
N VAL A 73 5.04 1.03 10.59
CA VAL A 73 3.63 1.37 10.37
C VAL A 73 2.77 0.97 11.57
N LYS A 74 3.08 -0.16 12.21
CA LYS A 74 2.34 -0.66 13.38
C LYS A 74 2.50 0.25 14.60
N ASN A 75 3.68 0.82 14.78
CA ASN A 75 4.03 1.61 15.97
C ASN A 75 3.60 3.08 15.89
N ASP A 76 3.31 3.63 14.70
CA ASP A 76 2.86 5.03 14.52
C ASP A 76 1.38 5.24 14.97
N GLY A 77 0.68 4.20 15.43
CA GLY A 77 -0.69 4.26 15.94
C GLY A 77 -0.84 4.37 17.47
N GLU A 78 0.27 4.37 18.21
CA GLU A 78 0.28 4.42 19.68
C GLU A 78 0.67 5.80 20.28
N GLU A 79 0.69 6.88 19.48
CA GLU A 79 0.87 8.27 19.96
C GLU A 79 -0.43 9.10 19.93
#